data_AF-A0A0D2MZM5-F1
#
_entry.id   AF-A0A0D2MZM5-F1
#
_cell.length_a   1.000
_cell.length_b   1.000
_cell.length_c   1.000
_cell.angle_alpha   90.00
_cell.angle_beta   90.00
_cell.angle_gamma   90.00
#
_symmetry.space_group_name_H-M   'P 1'
#
loop_
_entity.id
_entity.type
_entity.pdbx_description
1 polymer ?
#
loop_
_entity_poly.entity_id
_entity_poly.type
_entity_poly.pdbx_seq_one_letter_code
_entity_poly.pdbx_strand_id
1 'polypeptide(L)'
;MHVAPKRQVVRLGNKGAGGPFAPLVVVVRNIVGEKEFNKLRGKAISVHSQVIKDFCKQVGVDNKQVQAVVRLAKKNGEWLGFLA
;
A
#
# COMPACT_ATOMS: atom_id res chain seq x y z
N MET A 1 33.37 -18.63 11.23
CA MET A 1 32.87 -17.25 11.47
C MET A 1 31.50 -17.13 10.80
N HIS A 2 30.40 -17.18 11.56
CA HIS A 2 29.04 -17.07 11.01
C HIS A 2 28.67 -15.59 10.88
N VAL A 3 28.60 -15.08 9.66
CA VAL A 3 28.13 -13.72 9.36
C VAL A 3 26.61 -13.69 9.54
N ALA A 4 26.11 -12.91 10.50
CA ALA A 4 24.69 -12.66 10.68
C ALA A 4 24.13 -11.93 9.44
N PRO A 5 22.96 -12.30 8.89
CA PRO A 5 22.42 -11.66 7.71
C PRO A 5 22.07 -10.20 8.01
N LYS A 6 22.59 -9.28 7.19
CA LYS A 6 22.29 -7.85 7.22
C LYS A 6 20.78 -7.68 7.06
N ARG A 7 20.08 -7.19 8.09
CA ARG A 7 18.63 -6.95 8.09
C ARG A 7 18.29 -6.01 6.92
N GLN A 8 17.80 -6.56 5.82
CA GLN A 8 17.38 -5.77 4.67
C GLN A 8 16.15 -4.99 5.09
N VAL A 9 16.30 -3.69 5.29
CA VAL A 9 15.18 -2.79 5.50
C VAL A 9 14.37 -2.86 4.22
N VAL A 10 13.21 -3.53 4.26
CA VAL A 10 12.32 -3.63 3.12
C VAL A 10 11.86 -2.22 2.79
N ARG A 11 12.57 -1.55 1.89
CA ARG A 11 12.10 -0.33 1.26
C ARG A 11 10.96 -0.77 0.36
N LEU A 12 9.73 -0.54 0.81
CA LEU A 12 8.56 -0.64 -0.06
C LEU A 12 8.65 0.54 -1.04
N GLY A 13 9.52 0.40 -2.05
CA GLY A 13 9.71 1.41 -3.09
C GLY A 13 8.39 1.67 -3.79
N ASN A 14 8.19 2.93 -4.20
CA ASN A 14 7.03 3.36 -4.97
C ASN A 14 7.09 2.76 -6.37
N LYS A 15 6.69 1.48 -6.50
CA LYS A 15 6.57 0.79 -7.77
C LYS A 15 5.42 1.33 -8.64
N GLY A 16 4.59 2.22 -8.09
CA GLY A 16 3.42 2.78 -8.77
C GLY A 16 3.69 3.96 -9.72
N ALA A 17 4.95 4.31 -9.98
CA ALA A 17 5.30 5.52 -10.76
C ALA A 17 4.82 5.52 -12.23
N GLY A 18 4.35 4.38 -12.76
CA GLY A 18 3.89 4.24 -14.16
C GLY A 18 2.38 4.22 -14.37
N GLY A 19 1.57 4.35 -13.32
CA GLY A 19 0.11 4.30 -13.44
C GLY A 19 -0.52 5.62 -13.91
N PRO A 20 -1.75 5.59 -14.46
CA PRO A 20 -2.43 6.79 -14.97
C PRO A 20 -2.65 7.89 -13.93
N PHE A 21 -2.76 7.52 -12.65
CA PHE A 21 -2.90 8.48 -11.55
C PHE A 21 -1.57 8.89 -10.92
N ALA A 22 -0.45 8.28 -11.31
CA ALA A 22 0.87 8.58 -10.75
C ALA A 22 1.28 10.06 -10.87
N PRO A 23 1.08 10.76 -12.01
CA PRO A 23 1.45 12.17 -12.12
C PRO A 23 0.72 13.04 -11.09
N LEU A 24 -0.58 12.81 -10.89
CA LEU A 24 -1.38 13.54 -9.92
C LEU A 24 -0.92 13.25 -8.49
N VAL A 25 -0.67 11.97 -8.18
CA VAL A 25 -0.21 11.54 -6.84
C VAL A 25 1.16 12.14 -6.50
N VAL A 26 2.07 12.21 -7.48
CA VAL A 26 3.39 12.84 -7.33
C VAL A 26 3.26 14.35 -7.10
N VAL A 27 2.38 15.04 -7.82
CA VAL A 27 2.12 16.48 -7.60
C VAL A 27 1.59 16.72 -6.18
N VAL A 28 0.62 15.93 -5.73
CA VAL A 28 0.08 16.03 -4.37
C VAL A 28 1.16 15.76 -3.32
N ARG A 29 2.02 14.75 -3.53
CA ARG A 29 3.15 14.45 -2.65
C ARG A 29 4.14 15.63 -2.56
N ASN A 30 4.40 16.32 -3.65
CA ASN A 30 5.30 17.47 -3.68
C ASN A 30 4.72 18.68 -2.96
N ILE A 31 3.39 18.89 -3.02
CA ILE A 31 2.70 19.98 -2.32
C ILE A 31 2.64 19.70 -0.80
N VAL A 32 2.26 18.49 -0.40
CA VAL A 32 2.10 18.10 1.01
C VAL A 32 3.44 17.84 1.71
N GLY A 33 4.46 17.44 0.94
CA GLY A 33 5.76 17.02 1.44
C GLY A 33 5.82 15.52 1.75
N GLU A 34 6.97 14.91 1.47
CA GLU A 34 7.12 13.45 1.49
C GLU A 34 6.84 12.80 2.86
N LYS A 35 7.26 13.44 3.96
CA LYS A 35 7.10 12.89 5.31
C LYS A 35 5.63 12.82 5.71
N GLU A 36 4.89 13.89 5.51
CA GLU A 36 3.47 13.96 5.84
C GLU A 36 2.66 13.10 4.87
N PHE A 37 2.97 13.14 3.56
CA PHE A 37 2.35 12.26 2.57
C PHE A 37 2.53 10.77 2.92
N ASN A 38 3.73 10.35 3.33
CA ASN A 38 3.97 8.95 3.70
C ASN A 38 3.23 8.54 4.98
N LYS A 39 3.07 9.44 5.96
CA LYS A 39 2.22 9.18 7.15
C LYS A 39 0.76 9.05 6.76
N LEU A 40 0.25 9.99 5.96
CA LEU A 40 -1.13 9.98 5.46
C LEU A 40 -1.41 8.71 4.66
N ARG A 41 -0.50 8.34 3.75
CA ARG A 41 -0.55 7.10 2.99
C ARG A 41 -0.59 5.87 3.90
N GLY A 42 0.28 5.80 4.90
CA GLY A 42 0.31 4.70 5.87
C GLY A 42 -1.03 4.56 6.61
N LYS A 43 -1.59 5.68 7.09
CA LYS A 43 -2.88 5.69 7.79
C LYS A 43 -4.03 5.30 6.85
N ALA A 44 -4.07 5.85 5.64
CA ALA A 44 -5.07 5.54 4.63
C ALA A 44 -5.04 4.06 4.23
N ILE A 45 -3.86 3.48 3.98
CA ILE A 45 -3.71 2.05 3.66
C ILE A 45 -4.18 1.18 4.82
N SER A 46 -3.88 1.56 6.07
CA SER A 46 -4.31 0.82 7.26
C SER A 46 -5.84 0.81 7.38
N VAL A 47 -6.47 1.99 7.30
CA VAL A 47 -7.93 2.12 7.38
C VAL A 47 -8.59 1.37 6.23
N HIS A 48 -8.08 1.52 5.01
CA HIS A 48 -8.63 0.85 3.84
C HIS A 48 -8.55 -0.69 3.95
N SER A 49 -7.41 -1.21 4.40
CA SER A 49 -7.25 -2.66 4.63
C SER A 49 -8.17 -3.16 5.75
N GLN A 50 -8.48 -2.33 6.75
CA GLN A 50 -9.42 -2.66 7.81
C GLN A 50 -10.85 -2.74 7.27
N VAL A 51 -11.29 -1.76 6.47
CA VAL A 51 -12.62 -1.79 5.83
C VAL A 51 -12.80 -3.04 4.97
N ILE A 52 -11.76 -3.44 4.20
CA ILE A 52 -11.81 -4.69 3.41
C ILE A 52 -12.01 -5.91 4.33
N LYS A 53 -11.28 -5.99 5.45
CA LYS A 53 -11.41 -7.09 6.40
C LYS A 53 -12.81 -7.12 7.04
N ASP A 54 -13.32 -5.97 7.46
CA ASP A 54 -14.61 -5.85 8.11
C ASP A 54 -15.75 -6.21 7.13
N PHE A 55 -15.65 -5.77 5.87
CA PHE A 55 -16.56 -6.18 4.80
C PHE A 55 -16.51 -7.70 4.58
N CYS A 56 -15.32 -8.27 4.41
CA CYS A 56 -15.18 -9.72 4.25
C CYS A 56 -15.73 -10.52 5.44
N LYS A 57 -15.57 -9.99 6.67
CA LYS A 57 -16.13 -10.61 7.88
C LYS A 57 -17.66 -10.59 7.87
N GLN A 58 -18.29 -9.51 7.43
CA GLN A 58 -19.75 -9.43 7.30
C GLN A 58 -20.30 -10.42 6.27
N VAL A 59 -19.54 -10.67 5.20
CA VAL A 59 -19.90 -11.61 4.13
C VAL A 59 -19.55 -13.08 4.48
N GLY A 60 -18.88 -13.34 5.61
CA GLY A 60 -18.49 -14.68 6.04
C GLY A 60 -17.32 -15.30 5.27
N VAL A 61 -16.46 -14.46 4.67
CA VAL A 61 -15.31 -14.87 3.85
C VAL A 61 -14.14 -15.34 4.73
N ASP A 62 -13.47 -16.43 4.34
CA ASP A 62 -12.31 -16.96 5.08
C ASP A 62 -11.10 -16.01 5.07
N ASN A 63 -10.31 -16.02 6.14
CA ASN A 63 -9.13 -15.16 6.31
C ASN A 63 -8.12 -15.26 5.16
N LYS A 64 -7.96 -16.43 4.53
CA LYS A 64 -7.07 -16.60 3.37
C LYS A 64 -7.57 -15.82 2.17
N GLN A 65 -8.88 -15.82 1.94
CA GLN A 65 -9.52 -15.05 0.88
C GLN A 65 -9.46 -13.55 1.18
N VAL A 66 -9.65 -13.13 2.44
CA VAL A 66 -9.49 -11.72 2.84
C VAL A 66 -8.10 -11.20 2.49
N GLN A 67 -7.05 -11.97 2.83
CA GLN A 67 -5.68 -11.60 2.47
C GLN A 67 -5.44 -11.59 0.95
N ALA A 68 -6.13 -12.44 0.18
CA ALA A 68 -6.08 -12.41 -1.28
C ALA A 68 -6.71 -11.11 -1.83
N VAL A 69 -7.86 -10.69 -1.29
CA VAL A 69 -8.53 -9.44 -1.68
C VAL A 69 -7.68 -8.22 -1.33
N VAL A 70 -7.09 -8.17 -0.12
CA VAL A 70 -6.19 -7.08 0.28
C VAL A 70 -4.97 -7.00 -0.66
N ARG A 71 -4.40 -8.16 -1.03
CA ARG A 71 -3.28 -8.21 -1.99
C ARG A 71 -3.70 -7.74 -3.38
N LEU A 72 -4.90 -8.09 -3.82
CA LEU A 72 -5.45 -7.64 -5.10
C LEU A 72 -5.65 -6.12 -5.11
N ALA A 73 -6.27 -5.56 -4.06
CA ALA A 73 -6.43 -4.12 -3.90
C ALA A 73 -5.08 -3.39 -3.93
N LYS A 74 -4.05 -3.94 -3.27
CA LYS A 74 -2.68 -3.40 -3.31
C LYS A 74 -2.09 -3.41 -4.72
N LYS A 75 -2.22 -4.53 -5.46
CA LYS A 75 -1.74 -4.63 -6.85
C LYS A 75 -2.46 -3.66 -7.78
N ASN A 76 -3.78 -3.52 -7.61
CA ASN A 76 -4.57 -2.57 -8.40
C ASN A 76 -4.16 -1.13 -8.10
N GLY A 77 -3.95 -0.78 -6.83
CA GLY A 77 -3.44 0.55 -6.47
C GLY A 77 -2.04 0.84 -7.02
N GLU A 78 -1.18 -0.18 -7.11
CA GLU A 78 0.14 -0.07 -7.74
C GLU A 78 0.02 0.15 -9.25
N TRP A 79 -0.82 -0.62 -9.94
CA TRP A 79 -1.10 -0.48 -11.37
C TRP A 79 -1.72 0.88 -11.73
N LEU A 80 -2.66 1.35 -10.92
CA LEU A 80 -3.31 2.65 -11.10
C LEU A 80 -2.39 3.83 -10.77
N GLY A 81 -1.34 3.61 -9.98
CA GLY A 81 -0.37 4.63 -9.58
C GLY A 81 -0.72 5.39 -8.29
N PHE A 82 -1.67 4.90 -7.49
CA PHE A 82 -1.99 5.46 -6.17
C PHE A 82 -0.90 5.24 -5.12
N LEU A 83 0.07 4.37 -5.42
CA LEU A 83 1.23 4.09 -4.56
C LEU A 83 2.51 4.79 -5.05
N ALA A 84 2.40 5.72 -6.00
CA ALA A 84 3.50 6.52 -6.58
C ALA A 84 4.11 7.53 -5.61
#